data_AF-A0AAD7Q2U0-F1
#
_entry.id   AF-A0AAD7Q2U0-F1
#
_cell.length_a   1.000
_cell.length_b   1.000
_cell.length_c   1.000
_cell.angle_alpha   90.00
_cell.angle_beta   90.00
_cell.angle_gamma   90.00
#
_symmetry.space_group_name_H-M   'P 1'
#
loop_
_entity.id
_entity.type
_entity.pdbx_description
1 polymer ?
#
loop_
_entity_poly.entity_id
_entity_poly.type
_entity_poly.pdbx_seq_one_letter_code
_entity_poly.pdbx_strand_id
1 'polypeptide(L)'
;MGRNVTCLLQMISLSNGGEDSRYWVWQPLPESRFAEVAMLANVCWLEIRGKIRISVLSSATRYGVYLVLKMIDAYGFNYHAAEVSVRTVGGVSFTKSVCLDPDIENRVISSAVDSRNLVEMERPKERSDGWLEIELGEFSSLGQEDDELEMCLKEVEGGNWKSGLTVQGIEIRPKEDN
;
A
#
# COMPACT_ATOMS: atom_id res chain seq x y z
N MET A 1 4.06 18.57 17.36
CA MET A 1 4.32 18.59 15.91
C MET A 1 4.99 17.27 15.55
N GLY A 2 4.24 16.34 14.97
CA GLY A 2 4.73 14.98 14.71
C GLY A 2 5.70 14.93 13.55
N ARG A 3 6.69 14.03 13.61
CA ARG A 3 7.61 13.79 12.49
C ARG A 3 6.95 12.84 11.48
N ASN A 4 7.05 13.18 10.19
CA ASN A 4 6.76 12.24 9.12
C ASN A 4 7.89 11.23 9.06
N VAL A 5 7.54 9.95 8.98
CA VAL A 5 8.51 8.88 8.81
C VAL A 5 8.10 8.03 7.63
N THR A 6 9.07 7.72 6.79
CA THR A 6 8.90 6.77 5.70
C THR A 6 9.55 5.46 6.09
N CYS A 7 8.81 4.37 5.89
CA CYS A 7 9.30 3.03 6.13
C CYS A 7 10.02 2.48 4.89
N LEU A 8 11.13 1.76 5.11
CA LEU A 8 11.72 0.87 4.12
C LEU A 8 10.73 -0.26 3.83
N LEU A 9 10.46 -0.48 2.55
CA LEU A 9 9.57 -1.53 2.09
C LEU A 9 10.30 -2.88 2.17
N GLN A 10 9.69 -3.87 2.82
CA GLN A 10 10.06 -5.27 2.64
C GLN A 10 9.06 -5.86 1.65
N MET A 11 9.44 -5.87 0.37
CA MET A 11 8.58 -6.36 -0.70
C MET A 11 8.78 -7.87 -0.83
N ILE A 12 7.85 -8.66 -0.30
CA ILE A 12 7.85 -10.12 -0.49
C ILE A 12 6.88 -10.43 -1.62
N SER A 13 7.38 -10.94 -2.74
CA SER A 13 6.56 -11.68 -3.70
C SER A 13 7.20 -13.04 -3.92
N LEU A 14 6.59 -14.10 -3.36
CA LEU A 14 6.58 -15.40 -4.01
C LEU A 14 5.42 -16.30 -3.62
N SER A 15 5.01 -17.01 -4.67
CA SER A 15 4.21 -18.21 -4.80
C SER A 15 4.71 -19.47 -4.04
N ASN A 16 5.64 -19.38 -3.09
CA ASN A 16 6.11 -20.50 -2.23
C ASN A 16 7.14 -20.04 -1.17
N GLY A 17 6.89 -18.96 -0.43
CA GLY A 17 7.62 -18.67 0.82
C GLY A 17 9.11 -18.33 0.72
N GLY A 18 9.57 -17.74 -0.39
CA GLY A 18 10.92 -17.18 -0.52
C GLY A 18 10.89 -15.67 -0.81
N GLU A 19 11.83 -14.91 -0.25
CA GLU A 19 12.06 -13.52 -0.64
C GLU A 19 12.72 -13.48 -2.03
N ASP A 20 11.93 -13.51 -3.10
CA ASP A 20 12.49 -13.47 -4.45
C ASP A 20 12.42 -12.07 -5.05
N SER A 21 13.56 -11.41 -5.04
CA SER A 21 13.74 -10.09 -5.66
C SER A 21 13.55 -10.10 -7.19
N ARG A 22 13.30 -11.24 -7.85
CA ARG A 22 13.11 -11.31 -9.31
C ARG A 22 11.85 -10.61 -9.83
N TYR A 23 10.87 -10.34 -8.96
CA TYR A 23 9.59 -9.74 -9.34
C TYR A 23 9.50 -8.24 -9.05
N TRP A 24 10.57 -7.67 -8.49
CA TRP A 24 10.70 -6.26 -8.22
C TRP A 24 11.96 -5.71 -8.85
N VAL A 25 11.81 -4.70 -9.69
CA VAL A 25 12.95 -3.97 -10.24
C VAL A 25 13.06 -2.67 -9.47
N TRP A 26 14.17 -2.51 -8.74
CA TRP A 26 14.49 -1.26 -8.07
C TRP A 26 15.17 -0.33 -9.07
N GLN A 27 14.62 0.88 -9.22
CA GLN A 27 15.19 1.88 -10.10
C GLN A 27 15.38 3.22 -9.38
N PRO A 28 16.49 3.92 -9.62
CA PRO A 28 16.64 5.30 -9.17
C PRO A 28 15.68 6.16 -9.97
N LEU A 29 14.83 6.92 -9.27
CA LEU A 29 13.91 7.86 -9.90
C LEU A 29 14.23 9.26 -9.37
N PRO A 30 14.92 10.12 -10.14
CA PRO A 30 15.35 11.45 -9.67
C PRO A 30 14.20 12.36 -9.24
N GLU A 31 13.01 12.13 -9.78
CA GLU A 31 11.76 12.86 -9.45
C GLU A 31 11.05 12.29 -8.21
N SER A 32 11.52 11.16 -7.67
CA SER A 32 10.98 10.56 -6.45
C SER A 32 11.57 11.24 -5.22
N ARG A 33 10.77 11.29 -4.15
CA ARG A 33 11.23 11.71 -2.82
C ARG A 33 12.19 10.69 -2.19
N PHE A 34 12.33 9.50 -2.79
CA PHE A 34 13.21 8.42 -2.34
C PHE A 34 14.24 8.08 -3.40
N ALA A 35 15.39 7.60 -2.95
CA ALA A 35 16.52 7.25 -3.82
C ALA A 35 16.17 6.16 -4.85
N GLU A 36 15.22 5.27 -4.52
CA GLU A 36 14.80 4.16 -5.37
C GLU A 36 13.29 3.95 -5.27
N VAL A 37 12.69 3.45 -6.36
CA VAL A 37 11.28 3.00 -6.41
C VAL A 37 11.23 1.53 -6.79
N ALA A 38 10.21 0.82 -6.29
CA ALA A 38 10.02 -0.60 -6.57
C ALA A 38 9.00 -0.77 -7.70
N MET A 39 9.42 -1.30 -8.84
CA MET A 39 8.54 -1.61 -9.97
C MET A 39 8.13 -3.08 -9.95
N LEU A 40 6.83 -3.34 -9.93
CA LEU A 40 6.26 -4.68 -9.98
C LEU A 40 6.41 -5.25 -11.39
N ALA A 41 7.05 -6.41 -11.49
CA ALA A 41 7.08 -7.22 -12.71
C ALA A 41 5.69 -7.85 -12.96
N ASN A 42 5.65 -8.98 -13.67
CA ASN A 42 4.41 -9.71 -13.92
C ASN A 42 4.22 -10.78 -12.83
N VAL A 43 3.19 -10.65 -11.99
CA VAL A 43 2.91 -11.57 -10.86
C VAL A 43 1.43 -11.93 -10.79
N CYS A 44 1.09 -13.06 -10.21
CA CYS A 44 -0.29 -13.44 -9.89
C CYS A 44 -0.66 -13.24 -8.41
N TRP A 45 0.34 -13.01 -7.55
CA TRP A 45 0.22 -12.82 -6.10
C TRP A 45 0.97 -11.54 -5.71
N LEU A 46 0.24 -10.55 -5.21
CA LEU A 46 0.82 -9.28 -4.77
C LEU A 46 0.76 -9.19 -3.25
N GLU A 47 1.91 -8.92 -2.64
CA GLU A 47 2.01 -8.58 -1.23
C GLU A 47 3.07 -7.49 -1.04
N ILE A 48 2.72 -6.47 -0.27
CA ILE A 48 3.54 -5.31 0.09
C ILE A 48 3.55 -5.24 1.60
N ARG A 49 4.72 -5.32 2.22
CA ARG A 49 4.86 -5.21 3.66
C ARG A 49 5.79 -4.06 4.04
N GLY A 50 5.42 -3.37 5.09
CA GLY A 50 6.27 -2.40 5.77
C GLY A 50 6.32 -2.70 7.24
N LYS A 51 7.47 -2.48 7.85
CA LYS A 51 7.66 -2.68 9.29
C LYS A 51 8.55 -1.60 9.87
N ILE A 52 8.09 -0.96 10.94
CA ILE A 52 8.84 0.09 11.62
C ILE A 52 8.64 0.03 13.13
N ARG A 53 9.67 0.43 13.89
CA ARG A 53 9.55 0.61 15.34
C ARG A 53 8.74 1.85 15.65
N ILE A 54 7.76 1.76 16.54
CA ILE A 54 6.91 2.90 16.89
C ILE A 54 7.70 3.99 17.64
N SER A 55 8.77 3.63 18.36
CA SER A 55 9.69 4.56 19.03
C SER A 55 10.33 5.63 18.12
N VAL A 56 10.34 5.45 16.80
CA VAL A 56 10.86 6.48 15.87
C VAL A 56 9.82 7.58 15.59
N LEU A 57 8.56 7.33 15.95
CA LEU A 57 7.44 8.23 15.80
C LEU A 57 7.27 9.09 17.06
N SER A 58 6.51 10.16 16.93
CA SER A 58 6.13 10.97 18.10
C SER A 58 5.10 10.21 18.93
N SER A 59 5.32 10.15 20.25
CA SER A 59 4.40 9.51 21.18
C SER A 59 3.07 10.27 21.27
N ALA A 60 2.03 9.59 21.78
CA ALA A 60 0.69 10.15 21.98
C ALA A 60 0.11 10.86 20.74
N THR A 61 0.39 10.33 19.55
CA THR A 61 -0.02 10.90 18.27
C THR A 61 -0.79 9.86 17.47
N ARG A 62 -1.91 10.28 16.85
CA ARG A 62 -2.64 9.46 15.89
C ARG A 62 -1.98 9.58 14.52
N TYR A 63 -1.76 8.45 13.87
CA TYR A 63 -1.07 8.37 12.59
C TYR A 63 -1.95 7.73 11.54
N GLY A 64 -1.98 8.31 10.34
CA GLY A 64 -2.45 7.68 9.12
C GLY A 64 -1.30 7.02 8.37
N VAL A 65 -1.56 5.84 7.82
CA VAL A 65 -0.60 5.07 7.04
C VAL A 65 -1.05 5.04 5.58
N TYR A 66 -0.18 5.45 4.67
CA TYR A 66 -0.51 5.62 3.26
C TYR A 66 0.51 4.89 2.39
N LEU A 67 0.02 4.12 1.41
CA LEU A 67 0.86 3.57 0.36
C LEU A 67 0.90 4.56 -0.80
N VAL A 68 2.10 4.94 -1.24
CA VAL A 68 2.31 5.84 -2.37
C VAL A 68 2.78 5.05 -3.58
N LEU A 69 2.05 5.18 -4.70
CA LEU A 69 2.22 4.34 -5.88
C LEU A 69 1.88 5.07 -7.19
N LYS A 70 2.25 4.45 -8.32
CA LYS A 70 1.87 4.83 -9.68
C LYS A 70 1.41 3.59 -10.44
N MET A 71 0.50 3.81 -11.37
CA MET A 71 -0.01 2.81 -12.31
C MET A 71 0.48 3.18 -13.71
N ILE A 72 1.52 2.49 -14.20
CA ILE A 72 2.15 2.75 -15.50
C ILE A 72 1.92 1.53 -16.38
N ASP A 73 1.13 1.67 -17.45
CA ASP A 73 0.69 0.57 -18.31
C ASP A 73 0.13 -0.63 -17.51
N ALA A 74 -0.57 -0.30 -16.40
CA ALA A 74 -1.00 -1.29 -15.43
C ALA A 74 -2.22 -2.09 -15.89
N TYR A 75 -2.24 -3.37 -15.51
CA TYR A 75 -3.37 -4.28 -15.73
C TYR A 75 -3.50 -5.29 -14.59
N GLY A 76 -4.67 -5.94 -14.49
CA GLY A 76 -4.90 -7.03 -13.54
C GLY A 76 -5.39 -6.62 -12.16
N PHE A 77 -5.58 -5.31 -11.92
CA PHE A 77 -6.01 -4.73 -10.63
C PHE A 77 -7.53 -4.49 -10.53
N ASN A 78 -8.28 -4.84 -11.58
CA ASN A 78 -9.72 -4.61 -11.70
C ASN A 78 -10.57 -5.86 -11.46
N TYR A 79 -9.94 -6.98 -11.06
CA TYR A 79 -10.59 -8.27 -10.85
C TYR A 79 -10.95 -8.54 -9.39
N HIS A 80 -10.08 -8.16 -8.45
CA HIS A 80 -10.26 -8.43 -7.02
C HIS A 80 -9.89 -7.21 -6.19
N ALA A 81 -10.51 -7.13 -5.01
CA ALA A 81 -10.10 -6.17 -4.01
C ALA A 81 -8.76 -6.61 -3.39
N ALA A 82 -7.93 -5.64 -3.07
CA ALA A 82 -6.78 -5.85 -2.19
C ALA A 82 -7.23 -5.70 -0.73
N GLU A 83 -6.72 -6.55 0.15
CA GLU A 83 -6.84 -6.38 1.59
C GLU A 83 -5.68 -5.51 2.07
N VAL A 84 -5.98 -4.48 2.85
CA VAL A 84 -4.98 -3.65 3.53
C VAL A 84 -5.13 -3.81 5.04
N SER A 85 -4.00 -3.78 5.75
CA SER A 85 -4.00 -3.85 7.21
C SER A 85 -2.88 -3.06 7.86
N VAL A 86 -3.17 -2.61 9.08
CA VAL A 86 -2.23 -1.96 10.00
C VAL A 86 -2.37 -2.65 11.35
N ARG A 87 -1.26 -3.16 11.90
CA ARG A 87 -1.25 -3.89 13.17
C ARG A 87 -0.07 -3.46 14.03
N THR A 88 -0.30 -3.37 15.34
CA THR A 88 0.75 -3.21 16.34
C THR A 88 0.80 -4.44 17.23
N VAL A 89 1.98 -4.76 17.76
CA VAL A 89 2.14 -5.89 18.69
C VAL A 89 1.31 -5.60 19.95
N GLY A 90 0.37 -6.49 20.29
CA GLY A 90 -0.52 -6.31 21.44
C GLY A 90 -1.66 -5.29 21.26
N GLY A 91 -1.76 -4.64 20.09
CA GLY A 91 -2.83 -3.69 19.75
C GLY A 91 -3.97 -4.28 18.92
N VAL A 92 -4.89 -3.40 18.52
CA VAL A 92 -5.98 -3.73 17.61
C VAL A 92 -5.45 -3.71 16.17
N SER A 93 -5.72 -4.76 15.41
CA SER A 93 -5.47 -4.79 13.97
C SER A 93 -6.61 -4.11 13.23
N PHE A 94 -6.28 -3.16 12.35
CA PHE A 94 -7.21 -2.62 11.37
C PHE A 94 -7.05 -3.39 10.06
N THR A 95 -8.16 -3.81 9.45
CA THR A 95 -8.18 -4.45 8.13
C THR A 95 -9.37 -3.92 7.33
N LYS A 96 -9.14 -3.59 6.05
CA LYS A 96 -10.22 -3.24 5.09
C LYS A 96 -9.87 -3.72 3.68
N SER A 97 -10.89 -3.76 2.82
CA SER A 97 -10.71 -4.06 1.39
C SER A 97 -10.72 -2.77 0.57
N VAL A 98 -9.86 -2.69 -0.43
CA VAL A 98 -9.70 -1.54 -1.33
C VAL A 98 -9.60 -1.99 -2.79
N CYS A 99 -9.92 -1.11 -3.73
CA CYS A 99 -9.68 -1.35 -5.15
C CYS A 99 -8.41 -0.62 -5.57
N LEU A 100 -7.45 -1.32 -6.21
CA LEU A 100 -6.18 -0.72 -6.63
C LEU A 100 -6.25 -0.04 -8.00
N ASP A 101 -7.32 -0.24 -8.77
CA ASP A 101 -7.52 0.41 -10.06
C ASP A 101 -8.20 1.79 -9.86
N PRO A 102 -7.50 2.92 -10.09
CA PRO A 102 -8.09 4.24 -9.95
C PRO A 102 -9.23 4.48 -10.97
N ASP A 103 -9.17 3.83 -12.14
CA ASP A 103 -10.08 4.04 -13.27
C ASP A 103 -11.18 2.96 -13.38
N ILE A 104 -11.43 2.20 -12.30
CA ILE A 104 -12.37 1.06 -12.31
C ILE A 104 -13.76 1.44 -12.84
N GLU A 105 -14.27 2.63 -12.53
CA GLU A 105 -15.58 3.11 -12.99
C GLU A 105 -15.69 3.12 -14.51
N ASN A 106 -14.69 3.70 -15.19
CA ASN A 106 -14.67 3.77 -16.64
C ASN A 106 -14.56 2.38 -17.26
N ARG A 107 -13.80 1.47 -16.64
CA ARG A 107 -13.63 0.08 -17.11
C ARG A 107 -14.89 -0.76 -16.93
N VAL A 108 -15.59 -0.62 -15.81
CA VAL A 108 -16.86 -1.34 -15.54
C VAL A 108 -17.96 -0.87 -16.48
N ILE A 109 -18.07 0.44 -16.75
CA ILE A 109 -19.05 0.96 -17.71
C ILE A 109 -18.80 0.38 -19.12
N SER A 110 -17.54 0.12 -19.47
CA SER A 110 -17.15 -0.43 -20.78
C SER A 110 -17.18 -1.97 -20.89
N SER A 111 -17.45 -2.71 -19.81
CA SER A 111 -17.29 -4.17 -19.78
C SER A 111 -18.39 -4.92 -19.02
N ALA A 112 -18.71 -6.15 -19.44
CA ALA A 112 -19.69 -7.03 -18.79
C ALA A 112 -19.18 -7.73 -17.52
N VAL A 113 -18.17 -7.15 -16.85
CA VAL A 113 -17.51 -7.79 -15.69
C VAL A 113 -18.29 -7.45 -14.41
N ASP A 114 -18.53 -8.45 -13.56
CA ASP A 114 -19.22 -8.30 -12.28
C ASP A 114 -18.33 -7.64 -11.20
N SER A 115 -17.56 -6.62 -11.59
CA SER A 115 -16.70 -5.82 -10.71
C SER A 115 -17.46 -4.68 -10.03
N ARG A 116 -18.81 -4.73 -9.99
CA ARG A 116 -19.67 -3.70 -9.39
C ARG A 116 -19.32 -3.42 -7.93
N ASN A 117 -18.94 -4.46 -7.19
CA ASN A 117 -18.54 -4.34 -5.79
C ASN A 117 -17.24 -3.54 -5.60
N LEU A 118 -16.37 -3.45 -6.62
CA LEU A 118 -15.12 -2.69 -6.54
C LEU A 118 -15.34 -1.18 -6.70
N VAL A 119 -16.44 -0.76 -7.34
CA VAL A 119 -16.74 0.66 -7.57
C VAL A 119 -17.03 1.39 -6.26
N GLU A 120 -17.64 0.72 -5.29
CA GLU A 120 -17.93 1.35 -3.99
C GLU A 120 -16.72 1.38 -3.04
N MET A 121 -15.62 0.73 -3.41
CA MET A 121 -14.43 0.64 -2.57
C MET A 121 -13.58 1.91 -2.68
N GLU A 122 -12.82 2.17 -1.60
CA GLU A 122 -11.78 3.17 -1.60
C GLU A 122 -10.72 2.84 -2.65
N ARG A 123 -10.22 3.89 -3.32
CA ARG A 123 -9.30 3.82 -4.43
C ARG A 123 -8.12 4.78 -4.23
N PRO A 124 -6.99 4.53 -4.91
CA PRO A 124 -5.88 5.46 -4.89
C PRO A 124 -6.31 6.81 -5.45
N LYS A 125 -5.93 7.89 -4.76
CA LYS A 125 -6.24 9.27 -5.14
C LYS A 125 -4.99 9.97 -5.60
N GLU A 126 -5.12 10.78 -6.64
CA GLU A 126 -4.01 11.58 -7.17
C GLU A 126 -3.62 12.71 -6.20
N ARG A 127 -2.32 12.83 -5.97
CA ARG A 127 -1.66 13.89 -5.21
C ARG A 127 -1.20 15.00 -6.16
N SER A 128 -0.86 16.16 -5.61
CA SER A 128 -0.32 17.29 -6.39
C SER A 128 1.05 17.01 -7.04
N ASP A 129 1.76 15.97 -6.60
CA ASP A 129 3.05 15.52 -7.17
C ASP A 129 2.89 14.47 -8.27
N GLY A 130 1.65 14.15 -8.68
CA GLY A 130 1.32 13.16 -9.71
C GLY A 130 1.50 11.71 -9.26
N TRP A 131 1.73 11.45 -7.97
CA TRP A 131 1.63 10.11 -7.39
C TRP A 131 0.20 9.82 -6.93
N LEU A 132 -0.15 8.54 -6.87
CA LEU A 132 -1.37 8.09 -6.22
C LEU A 132 -1.07 7.72 -4.76
N GLU A 133 -2.01 7.99 -3.86
CA GLU A 133 -1.97 7.46 -2.50
C GLU A 133 -3.26 6.74 -2.12
N ILE A 134 -3.12 5.69 -1.33
CA ILE A 134 -4.25 5.00 -0.70
C ILE A 134 -4.00 4.77 0.78
N GLU A 135 -5.03 4.95 1.61
CA GLU A 135 -4.91 4.77 3.06
C GLU A 135 -4.96 3.29 3.42
N LEU A 136 -3.91 2.78 4.07
CA LEU A 136 -3.86 1.41 4.59
C LEU A 136 -4.60 1.29 5.93
N GLY A 137 -4.63 2.37 6.71
CA GLY A 137 -5.31 2.45 7.99
C GLY A 137 -4.72 3.54 8.88
N GLU A 138 -5.10 3.49 10.15
CA GLU A 138 -4.59 4.40 11.18
C GLU A 138 -4.30 3.66 12.49
N PHE A 139 -3.43 4.24 13.30
CA PHE A 139 -3.11 3.73 14.63
C PHE A 139 -2.67 4.88 15.55
N SER A 140 -2.59 4.61 16.85
CA SER A 140 -2.13 5.56 17.86
C SER A 140 -0.82 5.09 18.48
N SER A 141 0.18 5.97 18.55
CA SER A 141 1.48 5.65 19.16
C SER A 141 1.48 5.64 20.70
N LEU A 142 0.33 5.94 21.33
CA LEU A 142 0.22 6.05 22.78
C LEU A 142 0.48 4.71 23.48
N GLY A 143 1.53 4.65 24.30
CA GLY A 143 1.83 3.49 25.14
C GLY A 143 2.41 2.28 24.39
N GLN A 144 2.83 2.47 23.14
CA GLN A 144 3.33 1.41 22.25
C GLN A 144 4.76 1.69 21.77
N GLU A 145 5.55 2.44 22.55
CA GLU A 145 6.86 2.96 22.12
C GLU A 145 7.88 1.85 21.78
N ASP A 146 7.81 0.72 22.48
CA ASP A 146 8.68 -0.44 22.26
C ASP A 146 8.13 -1.42 21.20
N ASP A 147 6.91 -1.18 20.69
CA ASP A 147 6.26 -2.07 19.74
C ASP A 147 6.65 -1.78 18.29
N GLU A 148 6.35 -2.74 17.42
CA GLU A 148 6.52 -2.62 15.98
C GLU A 148 5.17 -2.45 15.30
N LEU A 149 5.12 -1.50 14.38
CA LEU A 149 4.01 -1.29 13.46
C LEU A 149 4.27 -2.11 12.20
N GLU A 150 3.33 -3.00 11.87
CA GLU A 150 3.34 -3.79 10.65
C GLU A 150 2.19 -3.35 9.75
N MET A 151 2.52 -3.10 8.49
CA MET A 151 1.60 -2.54 7.48
C MET A 151 1.62 -3.50 6.30
N CYS A 152 0.46 -3.87 5.79
CA CYS A 152 0.36 -4.83 4.70
C CYS A 152 -0.69 -4.40 3.68
N LEU A 153 -0.37 -4.59 2.41
CA LEU A 153 -1.35 -4.68 1.33
C LEU A 153 -1.16 -6.04 0.66
N LYS A 154 -2.24 -6.80 0.46
CA LYS A 154 -2.20 -8.10 -0.21
C LYS A 154 -3.37 -8.28 -1.17
N GLU A 155 -3.08 -8.82 -2.35
CA GLU A 155 -4.05 -9.29 -3.33
C GLU A 155 -3.59 -10.66 -3.84
N VAL A 156 -3.97 -11.70 -3.09
CA VAL A 156 -3.50 -13.08 -3.30
C VAL A 156 -4.62 -14.05 -3.69
N GLU A 157 -5.88 -13.68 -3.46
CA GLU A 157 -7.02 -14.59 -3.64
C GLU A 157 -7.43 -14.78 -5.11
N GLY A 158 -7.09 -13.82 -5.97
CA GLY A 158 -7.58 -13.81 -7.35
C GLY A 158 -6.80 -14.68 -8.33
N GLY A 159 -5.51 -14.94 -8.08
CA GLY A 159 -4.62 -15.64 -9.02
C GLY A 159 -4.42 -14.96 -10.37
N ASN A 160 -4.99 -13.76 -10.59
CA ASN A 160 -4.90 -13.01 -11.83
C ASN A 160 -3.54 -12.32 -11.95
N TRP A 161 -2.95 -12.46 -13.15
CA TRP A 161 -1.71 -11.78 -13.50
C TRP A 161 -1.90 -10.26 -13.52
N LYS A 162 -0.92 -9.57 -12.96
CA LYS A 162 -0.89 -8.12 -12.78
C LYS A 162 0.54 -7.60 -12.95
N SER A 163 0.66 -6.39 -13.49
CA SER A 163 1.92 -5.69 -13.68
C SER A 163 1.68 -4.18 -13.84
N GLY A 164 2.77 -3.40 -13.91
CA GLY A 164 2.70 -1.95 -14.11
C GLY A 164 2.47 -1.13 -12.84
N LEU A 165 2.53 -1.77 -11.67
CA LEU A 165 2.52 -1.07 -10.37
C LEU A 165 3.93 -0.59 -10.03
N THR A 166 4.08 0.70 -9.76
CA THR A 166 5.32 1.28 -9.21
C THR A 166 5.04 1.78 -7.80
N VAL A 167 5.81 1.32 -6.82
CA VAL A 167 5.65 1.69 -5.41
C VAL A 167 6.79 2.61 -5.00
N GLN A 168 6.43 3.76 -4.46
CA GLN A 168 7.38 4.71 -3.93
C GLN A 168 7.75 4.40 -2.48
N GLY A 169 6.77 4.03 -1.65
CA GLY A 169 6.97 3.83 -0.22
C GLY A 169 5.67 3.78 0.56
N ILE A 170 5.81 3.52 1.87
CA ILE A 170 4.73 3.72 2.84
C ILE A 170 5.06 4.97 3.66
N GLU A 171 4.15 5.94 3.64
CA GLU A 171 4.23 7.18 4.40
C GLU A 171 3.37 7.10 5.67
N ILE A 172 3.96 7.45 6.81
CA ILE A 172 3.28 7.53 8.10
C ILE A 172 3.19 9.01 8.48
N ARG A 173 1.97 9.54 8.54
CA ARG A 173 1.68 10.97 8.72
C ARG A 173 0.83 11.20 9.97
N PRO A 174 1.17 12.16 10.84
CA PRO A 174 0.28 12.55 11.94
C PRO A 174 -1.08 12.98 11.38
N LYS A 175 -2.16 12.49 11.98
CA LYS A 175 -3.50 13.03 11.77
C LYS A 175 -3.79 14.00 12.91
N GLU A 176 -4.37 15.14 12.59
CA GLU A 176 -4.91 16.02 13.62
C GLU A 176 -6.13 15.33 14.26
N ASP A 177 -6.25 15.48 15.58
CA ASP A 177 -7.48 15.16 16.29
C ASP A 177 -8.43 16.34 16.02
N ASN A 178 -9.53 16.04 15.35
CA ASN A 178 -10.59 17.02 15.06
C ASN A 178 -11.53 17.15 16.25
#